data_AF-A0A1G8TX74-F1
#
_entry.id   AF-A0A1G8TX74-F1
#
_cell.length_a   1.000
_cell.length_b   1.000
_cell.length_c   1.000
_cell.angle_alpha   90.00
_cell.angle_beta   90.00
_cell.angle_gamma   90.00
#
_symmetry.space_group_name_H-M   'P 1'
#
loop_
_entity.id
_entity.type
_entity.pdbx_description
1 polymer ?
#
loop_
_entity_poly.entity_id
_entity_poly.type
_entity_poly.pdbx_seq_one_letter_code
_entity_poly.pdbx_strand_id
1 'polypeptide(L)'
;MATLLDNLLDLSDFAWQRLRTRLDGLTDAEYLWTPIPDSWTVHPGDDGSYVADGGGLPPEPSPFTTIAWRVTHLIDILQAERTATWFGQKPAPEDGVPGVPGTAADALRALEHAYDVWRRRLAALSADDLGRAMGPIAGPYADADGTAFALHILDEFVHHGAEIGVVRDLYRGLGPRDPFVAACLAGDRPAIAAMLAEDPALLDRTRAGRPGLLAEAAAWQRWDAIEVLVELGFDVNARTAAGRTPAHHAAGAGAVGPLRLLVRHGADLTATDPLFGATPLGWAQWFKQPHTIAYLERHQPPTTDPPTPAEAPHPPQ
;
A
#
# COMPACT_ATOMS: atom_id res chain seq x y z
N MET A 1 27.07 12.31 13.31
CA MET A 1 25.91 13.13 12.91
C MET A 1 25.61 12.77 11.46
N ALA A 2 24.34 12.50 11.12
CA ALA A 2 23.96 12.21 9.74
C ALA A 2 24.27 13.44 8.85
N THR A 3 24.80 13.19 7.66
CA THR A 3 25.03 14.23 6.65
C THR A 3 23.72 14.58 5.92
N LEU A 4 23.72 15.67 5.16
CA LEU A 4 22.58 16.00 4.30
C LEU A 4 22.30 14.87 3.30
N LEU A 5 23.35 14.28 2.71
CA LEU A 5 23.23 13.16 1.79
C LEU A 5 22.58 11.94 2.46
N ASP A 6 22.99 11.61 3.69
CA ASP A 6 22.38 10.50 4.45
C ASP A 6 20.87 10.73 4.61
N ASN A 7 20.44 11.94 4.96
CA ASN A 7 19.02 12.26 5.10
C ASN A 7 18.23 12.18 3.78
N LEU A 8 18.83 12.59 2.66
CA LEU A 8 18.21 12.49 1.33
C LEU A 8 18.05 11.02 0.90
N LEU A 9 19.06 10.19 1.17
CA LEU A 9 19.01 8.74 0.91
C LEU A 9 17.96 8.07 1.79
N ASP A 10 17.94 8.36 3.08
CA ASP A 10 16.97 7.79 4.03
C ASP A 10 15.53 8.13 3.63
N LEU A 11 15.26 9.38 3.21
CA LEU A 11 13.94 9.76 2.71
C LEU A 11 13.59 9.03 1.40
N SER A 12 14.55 8.89 0.50
CA SER A 12 14.36 8.16 -0.77
C SER A 12 14.02 6.69 -0.53
N ASP A 13 14.78 6.01 0.33
CA ASP A 13 14.61 4.61 0.72
C ASP A 13 13.26 4.39 1.41
N PHE A 14 12.87 5.31 2.29
CA PHE A 14 11.59 5.26 2.97
C PHE A 14 10.41 5.45 2.00
N ALA A 15 10.51 6.42 1.07
CA ALA A 15 9.49 6.65 0.05
C ALA A 15 9.34 5.41 -0.86
N TRP A 16 10.46 4.80 -1.26
CA TRP A 16 10.47 3.58 -2.06
C TRP A 16 9.82 2.40 -1.34
N GLN A 17 10.23 2.10 -0.10
CA GLN A 17 9.64 1.00 0.65
C GLN A 17 8.13 1.16 0.82
N ARG A 18 7.66 2.39 1.05
CA ARG A 18 6.23 2.69 1.14
C ARG A 18 5.52 2.42 -0.20
N LEU A 19 6.03 2.94 -1.31
CA LEU A 19 5.43 2.72 -2.63
C LEU A 19 5.44 1.23 -3.01
N ARG A 20 6.58 0.55 -2.84
CA ARG A 20 6.74 -0.89 -3.13
C ARG A 20 5.71 -1.71 -2.35
N THR A 21 5.61 -1.51 -1.04
CA THR A 21 4.60 -2.18 -0.19
C THR A 21 3.18 -1.89 -0.66
N ARG A 22 2.91 -0.64 -1.08
CA ARG A 22 1.62 -0.24 -1.64
C ARG A 22 1.33 -0.83 -3.01
N LEU A 23 2.31 -1.37 -3.71
CA LEU A 23 2.17 -2.01 -5.03
C LEU A 23 2.19 -3.54 -4.96
N ASP A 24 2.42 -4.13 -3.78
CA ASP A 24 2.38 -5.59 -3.60
C ASP A 24 1.05 -6.18 -4.10
N GLY A 25 1.14 -7.20 -4.95
CA GLY A 25 -0.01 -7.88 -5.57
C GLY A 25 -0.78 -7.04 -6.59
N LEU A 26 -0.19 -5.99 -7.18
CA LEU A 26 -0.81 -5.23 -8.27
C LEU A 26 -1.11 -6.16 -9.45
N THR A 27 -2.36 -6.16 -9.90
CA THR A 27 -2.81 -6.95 -11.06
C THR A 27 -2.88 -6.08 -12.30
N ASP A 28 -2.88 -6.67 -13.50
CA ASP A 28 -3.07 -5.91 -14.75
C ASP A 28 -4.40 -5.17 -14.77
N ALA A 29 -5.46 -5.76 -14.19
CA ALA A 29 -6.77 -5.13 -14.07
C ALA A 29 -6.74 -3.89 -13.15
N GLU A 30 -5.96 -3.92 -12.06
CA GLU A 30 -5.72 -2.74 -11.22
C GLU A 30 -4.88 -1.69 -11.95
N TYR A 31 -3.79 -2.13 -12.56
CA TYR A 31 -2.80 -1.28 -13.22
C TYR A 31 -3.40 -0.47 -14.38
N LEU A 32 -4.20 -1.12 -15.23
CA LEU A 32 -4.83 -0.52 -16.42
C LEU A 32 -6.21 0.11 -16.13
N TRP A 33 -6.63 0.18 -14.88
CA TRP A 33 -7.96 0.69 -14.55
C TRP A 33 -8.09 2.20 -14.77
N THR A 34 -9.19 2.57 -15.43
CA THR A 34 -9.61 3.96 -15.66
C THR A 34 -10.79 4.32 -14.75
N PRO A 35 -10.58 5.12 -13.67
CA PRO A 35 -11.65 5.47 -12.74
C PRO A 35 -12.65 6.48 -13.32
N ILE A 36 -12.21 7.29 -14.29
CA ILE A 36 -12.99 8.36 -14.92
C ILE A 36 -12.85 8.18 -16.45
N PRO A 37 -13.91 8.37 -17.24
CA PRO A 37 -13.80 8.47 -18.69
C PRO A 37 -12.72 9.48 -19.10
N ASP A 38 -12.06 9.23 -20.23
CA ASP A 38 -11.03 10.11 -20.80
C ASP A 38 -9.80 10.35 -19.90
N SER A 39 -9.56 9.45 -18.93
CA SER A 39 -8.33 9.46 -18.14
C SER A 39 -7.10 9.23 -19.04
N TRP A 40 -6.01 9.95 -18.76
CA TRP A 40 -4.71 9.67 -19.34
C TRP A 40 -4.13 8.38 -18.79
N THR A 41 -3.77 7.46 -19.68
CA THR A 41 -3.31 6.10 -19.38
C THR A 41 -2.22 5.66 -20.35
N VAL A 42 -1.87 4.37 -20.32
CA VAL A 42 -0.99 3.73 -21.32
C VAL A 42 -1.81 2.90 -22.29
N HIS A 43 -1.38 2.86 -23.54
CA HIS A 43 -2.06 2.18 -24.64
C HIS A 43 -1.08 1.32 -25.42
N PRO A 44 -1.51 0.16 -25.95
CA PRO A 44 -0.69 -0.59 -26.88
C PRO A 44 -0.49 0.21 -28.18
N GLY A 45 0.74 0.24 -28.67
CA GLY A 45 1.12 0.74 -29.99
C GLY A 45 1.04 -0.35 -31.06
N ASP A 46 1.11 0.07 -32.33
CA ASP A 46 0.96 -0.82 -33.49
C ASP A 46 2.08 -1.87 -33.64
N ASP A 47 3.25 -1.62 -33.02
CA ASP A 47 4.43 -2.46 -33.06
C ASP A 47 4.58 -3.39 -31.83
N GLY A 48 3.57 -3.41 -30.96
CA GLY A 48 3.59 -4.16 -29.70
C GLY A 48 4.31 -3.44 -28.56
N SER A 49 4.80 -2.22 -28.78
CA SER A 49 5.20 -1.32 -27.68
C SER A 49 3.97 -0.75 -26.97
N TYR A 50 4.18 -0.03 -25.87
CA TYR A 50 3.14 0.79 -25.26
C TYR A 50 3.53 2.26 -25.34
N VAL A 51 2.53 3.13 -25.35
CA VAL A 51 2.67 4.58 -25.33
C VAL A 51 1.80 5.14 -24.21
N ALA A 52 2.33 6.12 -23.46
CA ALA A 52 1.54 6.85 -22.49
C ALA A 52 0.85 8.04 -23.18
N ASP A 53 -0.37 8.36 -22.75
CA ASP A 53 -1.02 9.60 -23.15
C ASP A 53 -0.14 10.81 -22.78
N GLY A 54 -0.04 11.75 -23.71
CA GLY A 54 0.78 12.95 -23.51
C GLY A 54 0.91 13.76 -24.79
N GLY A 55 1.33 15.00 -24.64
CA GLY A 55 1.55 15.93 -25.75
C GLY A 55 2.28 17.17 -25.26
N GLY A 56 2.91 17.92 -26.18
CA GLY A 56 3.67 19.13 -25.83
C GLY A 56 2.84 20.24 -25.16
N LEU A 57 1.52 20.20 -25.32
CA LEU A 57 0.55 21.05 -24.62
C LEU A 57 -0.57 20.13 -24.06
N PRO A 58 -0.69 19.96 -22.74
CA PRO A 58 -1.78 19.18 -22.15
C PRO A 58 -3.13 19.90 -22.32
N PRO A 59 -4.26 19.17 -22.37
CA PRO A 59 -5.58 19.78 -22.44
C PRO A 59 -5.97 20.45 -21.12
N GLU A 60 -6.91 21.40 -21.21
CA GLU A 60 -7.46 22.14 -20.07
C GLU A 60 -8.97 21.86 -19.90
N PRO A 61 -9.42 21.40 -18.72
CA PRO A 61 -8.61 21.02 -17.55
C PRO A 61 -7.76 19.77 -17.84
N SER A 62 -6.64 19.63 -17.10
CA SER A 62 -5.79 18.44 -17.22
C SER A 62 -6.59 17.17 -16.90
N PRO A 63 -6.50 16.12 -17.72
CA PRO A 63 -7.22 14.87 -17.48
C PRO A 63 -6.71 14.18 -16.23
N PHE A 64 -7.58 13.36 -15.65
CA PHE A 64 -7.17 12.47 -14.57
C PHE A 64 -6.19 11.42 -15.13
N THR A 65 -5.07 11.16 -14.44
CA THR A 65 -4.10 10.14 -14.88
C THR A 65 -4.37 8.80 -14.18
N THR A 66 -4.05 7.66 -14.78
CA THR A 66 -4.24 6.33 -14.16
C THR A 66 -3.03 5.89 -13.33
N ILE A 67 -3.10 4.69 -12.72
CA ILE A 67 -1.92 4.05 -12.11
C ILE A 67 -0.85 3.83 -13.17
N ALA A 68 -1.21 3.26 -14.33
CA ALA A 68 -0.26 2.99 -15.40
C ALA A 68 0.47 4.25 -15.89
N TRP A 69 -0.27 5.35 -16.07
CA TRP A 69 0.34 6.62 -16.47
C TRP A 69 1.32 7.12 -15.41
N ARG A 70 0.91 7.14 -14.13
CA ARG A 70 1.74 7.66 -13.04
C ARG A 70 2.98 6.82 -12.79
N VAL A 71 2.89 5.49 -12.90
CA VAL A 71 4.05 4.61 -12.80
C VAL A 71 5.02 4.88 -13.94
N THR A 72 4.52 5.04 -15.17
CA THR A 72 5.35 5.43 -16.33
C THR A 72 6.04 6.76 -16.08
N HIS A 73 5.30 7.76 -15.58
CA HIS A 73 5.86 9.07 -15.26
C HIS A 73 6.96 9.02 -14.19
N LEU A 74 6.77 8.20 -13.14
CA LEU A 74 7.79 7.99 -12.12
C LEU A 74 9.04 7.31 -12.67
N ILE A 75 8.87 6.29 -13.53
CA ILE A 75 10.00 5.62 -14.21
C ILE A 75 10.81 6.66 -14.99
N ASP A 76 10.13 7.52 -15.76
CA ASP A 76 10.75 8.59 -16.53
C ASP A 76 11.50 9.57 -15.62
N ILE A 77 10.87 10.08 -14.55
CA ILE A 77 11.48 11.05 -13.64
C ILE A 77 12.76 10.50 -13.00
N LEU A 78 12.71 9.27 -12.49
CA LEU A 78 13.82 8.67 -11.74
C LEU A 78 15.00 8.32 -12.66
N GLN A 79 14.74 7.81 -13.87
CA GLN A 79 15.78 7.45 -14.85
C GLN A 79 16.22 8.61 -15.74
N ALA A 80 15.47 9.72 -15.79
CA ALA A 80 15.71 10.83 -16.71
C ALA A 80 17.18 11.23 -16.73
N GLU A 81 17.72 11.48 -17.92
CA GLU A 81 19.13 11.82 -18.10
C GLU A 81 19.57 13.01 -17.21
N ARG A 82 18.66 13.96 -16.97
CA ARG A 82 18.88 15.12 -16.09
C ARG A 82 19.25 14.73 -14.66
N THR A 83 18.78 13.59 -14.15
CA THR A 83 19.14 13.13 -12.79
C THR A 83 20.56 12.58 -12.71
N ALA A 84 21.31 12.52 -13.82
CA ALA A 84 22.76 12.38 -13.83
C ALA A 84 23.44 13.69 -14.25
N THR A 85 23.06 14.26 -15.40
CA THR A 85 23.82 15.33 -16.05
C THR A 85 23.78 16.65 -15.29
N TRP A 86 22.68 16.99 -14.60
CA TRP A 86 22.59 18.24 -13.84
C TRP A 86 23.47 18.21 -12.58
N PHE A 87 23.66 17.02 -12.00
CA PHE A 87 24.66 16.80 -10.96
C PHE A 87 26.10 16.76 -11.49
N GLY A 88 26.31 16.76 -12.81
CA GLY A 88 27.64 16.66 -13.43
C GLY A 88 28.13 15.21 -13.58
N GLN A 89 27.25 14.23 -13.38
CA GLN A 89 27.52 12.82 -13.64
C GLN A 89 27.28 12.50 -15.12
N LYS A 90 27.76 11.33 -15.57
CA LYS A 90 27.44 10.77 -16.89
C LYS A 90 26.44 9.61 -16.73
N PRO A 91 25.40 9.51 -17.56
CA PRO A 91 24.55 8.33 -17.60
C PRO A 91 25.40 7.08 -17.85
N ALA A 92 25.11 6.01 -17.12
CA ALA A 92 25.75 4.72 -17.31
C ALA A 92 25.02 3.92 -18.40
N PRO A 93 25.70 3.08 -19.19
CA PRO A 93 25.05 2.27 -20.22
C PRO A 93 23.90 1.40 -19.69
N GLU A 94 24.03 0.89 -18.46
CA GLU A 94 23.02 0.08 -17.78
C GLU A 94 21.79 0.87 -17.31
N ASP A 95 21.83 2.21 -17.32
CA ASP A 95 20.65 3.01 -16.98
C ASP A 95 19.52 2.76 -17.98
N GLY A 96 19.86 2.53 -19.24
CA GLY A 96 18.91 2.23 -20.31
C GLY A 96 18.06 3.44 -20.71
N VAL A 97 17.04 3.19 -21.54
CA VAL A 97 16.00 4.16 -21.88
C VAL A 97 14.70 3.66 -21.26
N PRO A 98 14.02 4.49 -20.45
CA PRO A 98 12.75 4.08 -19.87
C PRO A 98 11.72 3.83 -20.98
N GLY A 99 11.05 2.68 -20.90
CA GLY A 99 9.93 2.33 -21.77
C GLY A 99 8.60 2.47 -21.03
N VAL A 100 7.49 2.43 -21.77
CA VAL A 100 6.15 2.43 -21.18
C VAL A 100 5.73 0.98 -20.90
N PRO A 101 5.50 0.58 -19.64
CA PRO A 101 5.11 -0.78 -19.32
C PRO A 101 3.63 -1.02 -19.59
N GLY A 102 3.32 -2.10 -20.30
CA GLY A 102 1.94 -2.50 -20.64
C GLY A 102 1.26 -3.42 -19.62
N THR A 103 2.04 -4.04 -18.74
CA THR A 103 1.54 -4.95 -17.69
C THR A 103 2.00 -4.50 -16.31
N ALA A 104 1.27 -4.90 -15.27
CA ALA A 104 1.65 -4.65 -13.89
C ALA A 104 3.03 -5.24 -13.58
N ALA A 105 3.29 -6.47 -14.06
CA ALA A 105 4.57 -7.13 -13.82
C ALA A 105 5.75 -6.38 -14.46
N ASP A 106 5.60 -5.89 -15.69
CA ASP A 106 6.62 -5.10 -16.37
C ASP A 106 6.82 -3.74 -15.67
N ALA A 107 5.72 -3.13 -15.24
CA ALA A 107 5.74 -1.85 -14.54
C ALA A 107 6.50 -1.93 -13.21
N LEU A 108 6.30 -2.99 -12.43
CA LEU A 108 7.03 -3.20 -11.19
C LEU A 108 8.54 -3.39 -11.43
N ARG A 109 8.93 -4.17 -12.44
CA ARG A 109 10.35 -4.36 -12.79
C ARG A 109 11.00 -3.07 -13.29
N ALA A 110 10.31 -2.33 -14.14
CA ALA A 110 10.82 -1.06 -14.67
C ALA A 110 10.94 0.00 -13.58
N LEU A 111 9.98 0.06 -12.65
CA LEU A 111 10.01 1.00 -11.52
C LEU A 111 11.11 0.64 -10.51
N GLU A 112 11.35 -0.64 -10.24
CA GLU A 112 12.47 -1.10 -9.41
C GLU A 112 13.82 -0.71 -10.02
N HIS A 113 14.02 -0.99 -11.32
CA HIS A 113 15.20 -0.54 -12.05
C HIS A 113 15.35 0.99 -12.03
N ALA A 114 14.25 1.72 -12.21
CA ALA A 114 14.26 3.19 -12.16
C ALA A 114 14.74 3.73 -10.83
N TYR A 115 14.25 3.13 -9.75
CA TYR A 115 14.64 3.50 -8.41
C TYR A 115 16.10 3.15 -8.12
N ASP A 116 16.59 1.99 -8.57
CA ASP A 116 18.00 1.61 -8.43
C ASP A 116 18.95 2.59 -9.16
N VAL A 117 18.57 3.05 -10.36
CA VAL A 117 19.29 4.08 -11.11
C VAL A 117 19.34 5.39 -10.31
N TRP A 118 18.18 5.89 -9.86
CA TRP A 118 18.09 7.12 -9.07
C TRP A 118 18.92 7.03 -7.79
N ARG A 119 18.72 5.97 -7.01
CA ARG A 119 19.39 5.76 -5.72
C ARG A 119 20.90 5.69 -5.87
N ARG A 120 21.40 5.00 -6.90
CA ARG A 120 22.83 4.94 -7.22
C ARG A 120 23.41 6.31 -7.59
N ARG A 121 22.70 7.09 -8.42
CA ARG A 121 23.11 8.45 -8.81
C ARG A 121 23.16 9.39 -7.59
N LEU A 122 22.13 9.35 -6.75
CA LEU A 122 22.05 10.12 -5.51
C LEU A 122 23.18 9.75 -4.54
N ALA A 123 23.42 8.46 -4.32
CA ALA A 123 24.46 7.97 -3.41
C ALA A 123 25.91 8.31 -3.85
N ALA A 124 26.11 8.61 -5.13
CA ALA A 124 27.40 8.99 -5.68
C ALA A 124 27.72 10.50 -5.53
N LEU A 125 26.80 11.31 -5.01
CA LEU A 125 27.00 12.75 -4.82
C LEU A 125 27.90 13.04 -3.62
N SER A 126 28.64 14.15 -3.72
CA SER A 126 29.36 14.76 -2.61
C SER A 126 28.61 15.98 -2.06
N ALA A 127 29.09 16.51 -0.93
CA ALA A 127 28.58 17.78 -0.39
C ALA A 127 28.78 18.95 -1.37
N ASP A 128 29.86 18.94 -2.15
CA ASP A 128 30.12 19.96 -3.16
C ASP A 128 29.14 19.86 -4.33
N ASP A 129 28.80 18.65 -4.77
CA ASP A 129 27.80 18.45 -5.83
C ASP A 129 26.42 18.96 -5.40
N LEU A 130 26.04 18.72 -4.13
CA LEU A 130 24.78 19.17 -3.56
C LEU A 130 24.74 20.70 -3.32
N GLY A 131 25.88 21.33 -3.04
CA GLY A 131 25.98 22.77 -2.81
C GLY A 131 26.24 23.60 -4.07
N ARG A 132 26.59 22.96 -5.19
CA ARG A 132 26.88 23.64 -6.46
C ARG A 132 25.60 24.10 -7.15
N ALA A 133 25.60 25.34 -7.65
CA ALA A 133 24.55 25.83 -8.54
C ALA A 133 24.45 24.95 -9.80
N MET A 134 23.22 24.62 -10.23
CA MET A 134 22.97 23.80 -11.40
C MET A 134 23.53 24.44 -12.67
N GLY A 135 23.46 25.77 -12.77
CA GLY A 135 23.98 26.54 -13.89
C GLY A 135 23.11 26.43 -15.15
N PRO A 136 23.61 26.89 -16.30
CA PRO A 136 22.79 27.07 -17.51
C PRO A 136 22.07 25.81 -18.01
N ILE A 137 22.57 24.61 -17.69
CA ILE A 137 21.94 23.35 -18.07
C ILE A 137 20.52 23.19 -17.50
N ALA A 138 20.22 23.84 -16.38
CA ALA A 138 18.93 23.79 -15.72
C ALA A 138 17.98 24.94 -16.13
N GLY A 139 18.38 25.77 -17.11
CA GLY A 139 17.55 26.84 -17.67
C GLY A 139 17.03 27.80 -16.58
N PRO A 140 15.71 27.93 -16.38
CA PRO A 140 15.15 28.83 -15.36
C PRO A 140 15.54 28.47 -13.92
N TYR A 141 16.06 27.24 -13.70
CA TYR A 141 16.51 26.76 -12.39
C TYR A 141 18.04 26.85 -12.22
N ALA A 142 18.74 27.64 -13.05
CA ALA A 142 20.19 27.73 -13.03
C ALA A 142 20.78 28.15 -11.67
N ASP A 143 20.05 28.99 -10.91
CA ASP A 143 20.47 29.48 -9.59
C ASP A 143 20.14 28.50 -8.44
N ALA A 144 19.35 27.45 -8.70
CA ALA A 144 19.10 26.39 -7.73
C ALA A 144 20.36 25.54 -7.54
N ASP A 145 20.54 24.96 -6.35
CA ASP A 145 21.64 24.04 -6.06
C ASP A 145 21.23 22.57 -6.21
N GLY A 146 22.21 21.67 -6.09
CA GLY A 146 21.98 20.23 -6.19
C GLY A 146 21.04 19.70 -5.11
N THR A 147 21.02 20.32 -3.94
CA THR A 147 20.09 19.97 -2.87
C THR A 147 18.65 20.26 -3.30
N ALA A 148 18.37 21.44 -3.84
CA ALA A 148 17.06 21.80 -4.35
C ALA A 148 16.61 20.85 -5.47
N PHE A 149 17.53 20.48 -6.38
CA PHE A 149 17.21 19.53 -7.44
C PHE A 149 16.94 18.11 -6.91
N ALA A 150 17.73 17.61 -5.97
CA ALA A 150 17.49 16.32 -5.34
C ALA A 150 16.15 16.28 -4.59
N LEU A 151 15.83 17.34 -3.85
CA LEU A 151 14.55 17.48 -3.17
C LEU A 151 13.37 17.54 -4.15
N HIS A 152 13.52 18.19 -5.30
CA HIS A 152 12.48 18.18 -6.34
C HIS A 152 12.21 16.76 -6.86
N ILE A 153 13.24 15.97 -7.18
CA ILE A 153 13.03 14.58 -7.61
C ILE A 153 12.37 13.74 -6.51
N LEU A 154 12.76 13.95 -5.25
CA LEU A 154 12.13 13.27 -4.11
C LEU A 154 10.68 13.71 -3.90
N ASP A 155 10.36 14.99 -4.10
CA ASP A 155 8.99 15.51 -4.01
C ASP A 155 8.10 14.87 -5.08
N GLU A 156 8.52 14.87 -6.35
CA GLU A 156 7.82 14.20 -7.46
C GLU A 156 7.60 12.72 -7.16
N PHE A 157 8.63 12.05 -6.62
CA PHE A 157 8.56 10.64 -6.26
C PHE A 157 7.54 10.36 -5.14
N VAL A 158 7.59 11.14 -4.06
CA VAL A 158 6.65 11.01 -2.94
C VAL A 158 5.24 11.38 -3.37
N HIS A 159 5.08 12.47 -4.13
CA HIS A 159 3.81 12.98 -4.64
C HIS A 159 3.11 11.92 -5.48
N HIS A 160 3.71 11.49 -6.59
CA HIS A 160 3.07 10.54 -7.49
C HIS A 160 2.97 9.14 -6.87
N GLY A 161 3.92 8.75 -6.02
CA GLY A 161 3.82 7.52 -5.24
C GLY A 161 2.60 7.51 -4.32
N ALA A 162 2.27 8.64 -3.69
CA ALA A 162 1.05 8.78 -2.88
C ALA A 162 -0.22 8.75 -3.75
N GLU A 163 -0.23 9.45 -4.89
CA GLU A 163 -1.37 9.43 -5.81
C GLU A 163 -1.65 8.03 -6.34
N ILE A 164 -0.63 7.27 -6.75
CA ILE A 164 -0.77 5.86 -7.14
C ILE A 164 -1.45 5.06 -6.03
N GLY A 165 -1.01 5.27 -4.78
CA GLY A 165 -1.63 4.65 -3.61
C GLY A 165 -3.11 4.98 -3.47
N VAL A 166 -3.50 6.24 -3.67
CA VAL A 166 -4.89 6.70 -3.58
C VAL A 166 -5.75 6.12 -4.71
N VAL A 167 -5.25 6.10 -5.96
CA VAL A 167 -5.99 5.49 -7.08
C VAL A 167 -6.18 4.00 -6.85
N ARG A 168 -5.16 3.31 -6.32
CA ARG A 168 -5.27 1.88 -5.98
C ARG A 168 -6.27 1.63 -4.84
N ASP A 169 -6.29 2.49 -3.81
CA ASP A 169 -7.29 2.41 -2.74
C ASP A 169 -8.70 2.65 -3.29
N LEU A 170 -8.85 3.57 -4.25
CA LEU A 170 -10.12 3.79 -4.95
C LEU A 170 -10.53 2.58 -5.79
N TYR A 171 -9.62 1.96 -6.54
CA TYR A 171 -9.89 0.70 -7.26
C TYR A 171 -10.39 -0.36 -6.29
N ARG A 172 -9.71 -0.57 -5.16
CA ARG A 172 -10.10 -1.58 -4.19
C ARG A 172 -11.45 -1.25 -3.54
N GLY A 173 -11.77 0.04 -3.41
CA GLY A 173 -13.06 0.52 -2.93
C GLY A 173 -14.20 0.39 -3.95
N LEU A 174 -13.92 0.55 -5.25
CA LEU A 174 -14.91 0.62 -6.34
C LEU A 174 -14.98 -0.61 -7.26
N GLY A 175 -13.94 -1.45 -7.27
CA GLY A 175 -13.84 -2.67 -8.07
C GLY A 175 -15.06 -3.55 -7.84
N PRO A 176 -15.39 -4.48 -8.76
CA PRO A 176 -16.66 -5.20 -8.76
C PRO A 176 -16.90 -5.78 -7.38
N ARG A 177 -17.68 -5.06 -6.57
CA ARG A 177 -18.02 -5.53 -5.26
C ARG A 177 -18.94 -6.67 -5.57
N ASP A 178 -18.47 -7.90 -5.36
CA ASP A 178 -19.34 -9.05 -5.23
C ASP A 178 -20.56 -8.53 -4.42
N PRO A 179 -21.75 -8.43 -5.04
CA PRO A 179 -22.87 -7.70 -4.42
C PRO A 179 -23.24 -8.31 -3.07
N PHE A 180 -23.01 -9.62 -2.92
CA PHE A 180 -23.21 -10.33 -1.68
C PHE A 180 -22.16 -9.94 -0.62
N VAL A 181 -20.89 -9.86 -1.00
CA VAL A 181 -19.83 -9.35 -0.11
C VAL A 181 -20.09 -7.90 0.29
N ALA A 182 -20.53 -7.04 -0.63
CA ALA A 182 -20.91 -5.66 -0.31
C ALA A 182 -22.05 -5.61 0.72
N ALA A 183 -23.10 -6.38 0.50
CA ALA A 183 -24.23 -6.46 1.43
C ALA A 183 -23.76 -6.97 2.81
N CYS A 184 -22.91 -7.99 2.86
CA CYS A 184 -22.30 -8.49 4.10
C CYS A 184 -21.49 -7.40 4.82
N LEU A 185 -20.62 -6.68 4.11
CA LEU A 185 -19.78 -5.62 4.69
C LEU A 185 -20.57 -4.36 5.09
N ALA A 186 -21.75 -4.15 4.50
CA ALA A 186 -22.68 -3.09 4.88
C ALA A 186 -23.62 -3.49 6.03
N GLY A 187 -23.65 -4.77 6.41
CA GLY A 187 -24.62 -5.30 7.36
C GLY A 187 -26.06 -5.32 6.83
N ASP A 188 -26.26 -5.32 5.51
CA ASP A 188 -27.58 -5.25 4.85
C ASP A 188 -28.27 -6.63 4.86
N ARG A 189 -28.80 -6.99 6.02
CA ARG A 189 -29.50 -8.27 6.25
C ARG A 189 -30.65 -8.52 5.25
N PRO A 190 -31.49 -7.53 4.89
CA PRO A 190 -32.49 -7.70 3.83
C PRO A 190 -31.90 -8.07 2.47
N ALA A 191 -30.85 -7.36 2.01
CA ALA A 191 -30.22 -7.66 0.71
C ALA A 191 -29.56 -9.04 0.71
N ILE A 192 -28.87 -9.41 1.80
CA ILE A 192 -28.28 -10.74 2.00
C ILE A 192 -29.36 -11.82 1.90
N ALA A 193 -30.47 -11.66 2.62
CA ALA A 193 -31.56 -12.63 2.62
C ALA A 193 -32.18 -12.78 1.21
N ALA A 194 -32.37 -11.67 0.49
CA ALA A 194 -32.88 -11.70 -0.89
C ALA A 194 -31.91 -12.46 -1.83
N MET A 195 -30.61 -12.15 -1.78
CA MET A 195 -29.60 -12.81 -2.61
C MET A 195 -29.48 -14.31 -2.31
N LEU A 196 -29.56 -14.73 -1.04
CA LEU A 196 -29.53 -16.14 -0.66
C LEU A 196 -30.83 -16.88 -1.00
N ALA A 197 -31.97 -16.18 -1.08
CA ALA A 197 -33.21 -16.76 -1.55
C ALA A 197 -33.16 -17.05 -3.06
N GLU A 198 -32.51 -16.18 -3.84
CA GLU A 198 -32.30 -16.36 -5.28
C GLU A 198 -31.23 -17.42 -5.58
N ASP A 199 -30.12 -17.44 -4.83
CA ASP A 199 -29.04 -18.41 -4.96
C ASP A 199 -28.55 -18.91 -3.59
N PRO A 200 -29.12 -20.02 -3.07
CA PRO A 200 -28.73 -20.58 -1.78
C PRO A 200 -27.25 -21.04 -1.72
N ALA A 201 -26.63 -21.35 -2.86
CA ALA A 201 -25.24 -21.80 -2.91
C ALA A 201 -24.24 -20.63 -2.90
N LEU A 202 -24.72 -19.38 -2.98
CA LEU A 202 -23.89 -18.18 -2.99
C LEU A 202 -23.02 -18.08 -1.74
N LEU A 203 -23.59 -18.35 -0.56
CA LEU A 203 -22.85 -18.29 0.70
C LEU A 203 -21.65 -19.25 0.71
N ASP A 204 -21.85 -20.50 0.29
CA ASP A 204 -20.79 -21.51 0.27
C ASP A 204 -19.67 -21.12 -0.70
N ARG A 205 -20.02 -20.61 -1.88
CA ARG A 205 -19.03 -20.12 -2.84
C ARG A 205 -18.28 -18.89 -2.32
N THR A 206 -18.96 -17.94 -1.68
CA THR A 206 -18.31 -16.76 -1.10
C THR A 206 -17.39 -17.14 0.05
N ARG A 207 -17.80 -18.06 0.94
CA ARG A 207 -16.92 -18.55 2.03
C ARG A 207 -15.69 -19.27 1.48
N ALA A 208 -15.86 -20.09 0.44
CA ALA A 208 -14.74 -20.78 -0.20
C ALA A 208 -13.80 -19.81 -0.94
N GLY A 209 -14.35 -18.79 -1.62
CA GLY A 209 -13.58 -17.82 -2.40
C GLY A 209 -12.94 -16.70 -1.57
N ARG A 210 -13.54 -16.34 -0.42
CA ARG A 210 -13.06 -15.27 0.48
C ARG A 210 -13.10 -15.70 1.95
N PRO A 211 -12.35 -16.74 2.35
CA PRO A 211 -12.37 -17.25 3.72
C PRO A 211 -11.92 -16.21 4.77
N GLY A 212 -11.07 -15.26 4.38
CA GLY A 212 -10.57 -14.17 5.23
C GLY A 212 -11.53 -12.98 5.44
N LEU A 213 -12.74 -13.00 4.86
CA LEU A 213 -13.62 -11.82 4.79
C LEU A 213 -13.96 -11.23 6.16
N LEU A 214 -14.17 -12.08 7.18
CA LEU A 214 -14.45 -11.63 8.55
C LEU A 214 -13.23 -10.93 9.18
N ALA A 215 -12.02 -11.41 8.91
CA ALA A 215 -10.78 -10.77 9.37
C ALA A 215 -10.52 -9.44 8.65
N GLU A 216 -10.81 -9.37 7.35
CA GLU A 216 -10.73 -8.13 6.56
C GLU A 216 -11.72 -7.08 7.08
N ALA A 217 -12.98 -7.47 7.34
CA ALA A 217 -13.98 -6.58 7.93
C ALA A 217 -13.52 -5.99 9.27
N ALA A 218 -12.92 -6.82 10.13
CA ALA A 218 -12.34 -6.37 11.39
C ALA A 218 -11.14 -5.42 11.19
N ALA A 219 -10.28 -5.71 10.21
CA ALA A 219 -9.14 -4.85 9.86
C ALA A 219 -9.60 -3.45 9.37
N TRP A 220 -10.72 -3.39 8.66
CA TRP A 220 -11.36 -2.13 8.22
C TRP A 220 -12.32 -1.54 9.26
N GLN A 221 -12.39 -2.11 10.46
CA GLN A 221 -13.26 -1.68 11.56
C GLN A 221 -14.75 -1.61 11.18
N ARG A 222 -15.20 -2.50 10.29
CA ARG A 222 -16.63 -2.67 9.94
C ARG A 222 -17.33 -3.51 11.00
N TRP A 223 -17.44 -2.97 12.22
CA TRP A 223 -17.94 -3.70 13.38
C TRP A 223 -19.37 -4.23 13.21
N ASP A 224 -20.24 -3.48 12.52
CA ASP A 224 -21.60 -3.93 12.21
C ASP A 224 -21.63 -5.16 11.28
N ALA A 225 -20.63 -5.30 10.41
CA ALA A 225 -20.49 -6.45 9.53
C ALA A 225 -20.02 -7.71 10.27
N ILE A 226 -19.35 -7.58 11.43
CA ILE A 226 -18.86 -8.73 12.19
C ILE A 226 -20.01 -9.60 12.66
N GLU A 227 -21.10 -9.00 13.13
CA GLU A 227 -22.29 -9.76 13.56
C GLU A 227 -22.88 -10.59 12.42
N VAL A 228 -23.10 -9.95 11.28
CA VAL A 228 -23.63 -10.60 10.07
C VAL A 228 -22.70 -11.71 9.57
N LEU A 229 -21.39 -11.47 9.49
CA LEU A 229 -20.44 -12.47 8.99
C LEU A 229 -20.30 -13.67 9.93
N VAL A 230 -20.38 -13.47 11.25
CA VAL A 230 -20.41 -14.56 12.24
C VAL A 230 -21.68 -15.41 12.07
N GLU A 231 -22.84 -14.77 11.91
CA GLU A 231 -24.12 -15.47 11.70
C GLU A 231 -24.16 -16.26 10.38
N LEU A 232 -23.53 -15.73 9.33
CA LEU A 232 -23.34 -16.41 8.05
C LEU A 232 -22.30 -17.55 8.11
N GLY A 233 -21.71 -17.80 9.28
CA GLY A 233 -20.80 -18.93 9.51
C GLY A 233 -19.45 -18.78 8.82
N PHE A 234 -18.93 -17.56 8.72
CA PHE A 234 -17.51 -17.34 8.42
C PHE A 234 -16.66 -17.75 9.62
N ASP A 235 -15.45 -18.28 9.35
CA ASP A 235 -14.52 -18.70 10.41
C ASP A 235 -14.02 -17.49 11.21
N VAL A 236 -14.31 -17.49 12.52
CA VAL A 236 -13.90 -16.45 13.47
C VAL A 236 -12.39 -16.38 13.68
N ASN A 237 -11.66 -17.41 13.26
CA ASN A 237 -10.21 -17.52 13.35
C ASN A 237 -9.51 -17.35 12.00
N ALA A 238 -10.26 -17.04 10.94
CA ALA A 238 -9.70 -16.74 9.63
C ALA A 238 -8.66 -15.61 9.72
N ARG A 239 -7.71 -15.60 8.79
CA ARG A 239 -6.62 -14.62 8.79
C ARG A 239 -6.70 -13.70 7.58
N THR A 240 -6.36 -12.44 7.80
CA THR A 240 -6.05 -11.50 6.70
C THR A 240 -4.83 -11.98 5.91
N ALA A 241 -4.56 -11.38 4.75
CA ALA A 241 -3.32 -11.62 3.99
C ALA A 241 -2.04 -11.34 4.82
N ALA A 242 -2.11 -10.44 5.82
CA ALA A 242 -1.03 -10.16 6.77
C ALA A 242 -0.98 -11.15 7.95
N GLY A 243 -1.75 -12.24 7.91
CA GLY A 243 -1.76 -13.30 8.92
C GLY A 243 -2.45 -12.96 10.24
N ARG A 244 -3.18 -11.85 10.34
CA ARG A 244 -3.85 -11.40 11.59
C ARG A 244 -5.30 -11.90 11.66
N THR A 245 -5.74 -12.30 12.85
CA THR A 245 -7.13 -12.75 13.11
C THR A 245 -8.05 -11.57 13.46
N PRO A 246 -9.38 -11.72 13.37
CA PRO A 246 -10.34 -10.69 13.79
C PRO A 246 -10.14 -10.23 15.23
N ALA A 247 -9.77 -11.15 16.12
CA ALA A 247 -9.51 -10.85 17.52
C ALA A 247 -8.33 -9.89 17.71
N HIS A 248 -7.25 -10.01 16.92
CA HIS A 248 -6.14 -9.05 16.94
C HIS A 248 -6.63 -7.63 16.63
N HIS A 249 -7.40 -7.48 15.55
CA HIS A 249 -7.93 -6.19 15.12
C HIS A 249 -8.92 -5.59 16.13
N ALA A 250 -9.87 -6.38 16.64
CA ALA A 250 -10.82 -5.91 17.64
C ALA A 250 -10.13 -5.51 18.96
N ALA A 251 -9.12 -6.28 19.38
CA ALA A 251 -8.37 -6.01 20.61
C ALA A 251 -7.54 -4.72 20.52
N GLY A 252 -6.79 -4.53 19.42
CA GLY A 252 -5.98 -3.33 19.17
C GLY A 252 -6.81 -2.06 18.94
N ALA A 253 -8.02 -2.19 18.37
CA ALA A 253 -8.94 -1.08 18.18
C ALA A 253 -9.77 -0.73 19.44
N GLY A 254 -9.68 -1.52 20.51
CA GLY A 254 -10.49 -1.31 21.72
C GLY A 254 -11.97 -1.70 21.57
N ALA A 255 -12.33 -2.46 20.52
CA ALA A 255 -13.69 -2.83 20.18
C ALA A 255 -14.20 -4.00 21.04
N VAL A 256 -14.48 -3.73 22.33
CA VAL A 256 -14.89 -4.76 23.33
C VAL A 256 -16.15 -5.52 22.92
N GLY A 257 -17.14 -4.85 22.31
CA GLY A 257 -18.39 -5.48 21.86
C GLY A 257 -18.15 -6.55 20.78
N PRO A 258 -17.55 -6.19 19.63
CA PRO A 258 -17.13 -7.14 18.61
C PRO A 258 -16.21 -8.23 19.15
N LEU A 259 -15.24 -7.88 20.00
CA LEU A 259 -14.35 -8.87 20.62
C LEU A 259 -15.10 -9.90 21.49
N ARG A 260 -16.11 -9.46 22.26
CA ARG A 260 -16.97 -10.36 23.03
C ARG A 260 -17.76 -11.31 22.13
N LEU A 261 -18.29 -10.79 21.02
CA LEU A 261 -18.99 -11.60 20.04
C LEU A 261 -18.06 -12.67 19.47
N LEU A 262 -16.87 -12.29 19.00
CA LEU A 262 -15.87 -13.21 18.47
C LEU A 262 -15.50 -14.31 19.49
N VAL A 263 -15.26 -13.95 20.75
CA VAL A 263 -14.95 -14.92 21.82
C VAL A 263 -16.11 -15.89 22.07
N ARG A 264 -17.36 -15.41 22.08
CA ARG A 264 -18.54 -16.29 22.24
C ARG A 264 -18.65 -17.34 21.13
N HIS A 265 -18.12 -17.03 19.95
CA HIS A 265 -18.12 -17.92 18.79
C HIS A 265 -16.80 -18.70 18.61
N GLY A 266 -15.92 -18.71 19.61
CA GLY A 266 -14.73 -19.56 19.62
C GLY A 266 -13.47 -18.92 19.03
N ALA A 267 -13.34 -17.60 19.08
CA ALA A 267 -12.10 -16.94 18.70
C ALA A 267 -10.91 -17.41 19.57
N ASP A 268 -9.84 -17.80 18.91
CA ASP A 268 -8.57 -18.19 19.50
C ASP A 268 -7.79 -16.94 19.94
N LEU A 269 -7.72 -16.76 21.26
CA LEU A 269 -7.01 -15.65 21.89
C LEU A 269 -5.51 -15.92 22.09
N THR A 270 -5.03 -17.10 21.69
CA THR A 270 -3.61 -17.50 21.78
C THR A 270 -2.88 -17.38 20.45
N ALA A 271 -3.61 -17.26 19.34
CA ALA A 271 -3.04 -16.99 18.02
C ALA A 271 -2.11 -15.78 18.05
N THR A 272 -0.94 -15.89 17.41
CA THR A 272 0.01 -14.78 17.26
C THR A 272 -0.02 -14.22 15.84
N ASP A 273 0.30 -12.93 15.71
CA ASP A 273 0.54 -12.29 14.42
C ASP A 273 1.97 -12.57 13.91
N PRO A 274 2.19 -12.69 12.58
CA PRO A 274 3.52 -13.04 12.06
C PRO A 274 4.59 -11.95 12.24
N LEU A 275 4.21 -10.68 12.39
CA LEU A 275 5.16 -9.57 12.36
C LEU A 275 5.79 -9.32 13.74
N PHE A 276 4.99 -9.39 14.79
CA PHE A 276 5.43 -9.10 16.15
C PHE A 276 5.38 -10.32 17.08
N GLY A 277 4.80 -11.43 16.63
CA GLY A 277 4.54 -12.59 17.49
C GLY A 277 3.56 -12.28 18.61
N ALA A 278 2.76 -11.21 18.48
CA ALA A 278 1.88 -10.75 19.55
C ALA A 278 0.50 -11.41 19.44
N THR A 279 -0.11 -11.72 20.58
CA THR A 279 -1.49 -12.21 20.69
C THR A 279 -2.49 -11.05 20.63
N PRO A 280 -3.82 -11.29 20.56
CA PRO A 280 -4.82 -10.23 20.76
C PRO A 280 -4.62 -9.41 22.03
N LEU A 281 -4.19 -10.03 23.15
CA LEU A 281 -3.86 -9.28 24.37
C LEU A 281 -2.64 -8.39 24.15
N GLY A 282 -1.60 -8.89 23.50
CA GLY A 282 -0.41 -8.10 23.16
C GLY A 282 -0.76 -6.87 22.32
N TRP A 283 -1.68 -7.02 21.35
CA TRP A 283 -2.21 -5.89 20.56
C TRP A 283 -2.97 -4.89 21.45
N ALA A 284 -3.86 -5.36 22.33
CA ALA A 284 -4.57 -4.47 23.25
C ALA A 284 -3.62 -3.69 24.18
N GLN A 285 -2.56 -4.33 24.67
CA GLN A 285 -1.53 -3.71 25.49
C GLN A 285 -0.71 -2.67 24.71
N TRP A 286 -0.23 -3.03 23.51
CA TRP A 286 0.54 -2.14 22.64
C TRP A 286 -0.22 -0.86 22.29
N PHE A 287 -1.49 -1.00 21.88
CA PHE A 287 -2.36 0.12 21.55
C PHE A 287 -3.04 0.77 22.77
N LYS A 288 -2.69 0.35 23.99
CA LYS A 288 -3.17 0.92 25.26
C LYS A 288 -4.69 0.95 25.38
N GLN A 289 -5.33 -0.20 25.16
CA GLN A 289 -6.79 -0.37 25.17
C GLN A 289 -7.27 -1.00 26.51
N PRO A 290 -7.50 -0.20 27.57
CA PRO A 290 -7.67 -0.71 28.94
C PRO A 290 -8.88 -1.65 29.11
N HIS A 291 -9.99 -1.37 28.42
CA HIS A 291 -11.19 -2.19 28.53
C HIS A 291 -11.07 -3.55 27.83
N THR A 292 -10.34 -3.62 26.69
CA THR A 292 -10.07 -4.90 26.03
C THR A 292 -9.00 -5.69 26.77
N ILE A 293 -7.97 -5.05 27.33
CA ILE A 293 -6.97 -5.68 28.22
C ILE A 293 -7.69 -6.38 29.38
N ALA A 294 -8.48 -5.63 30.16
CA ALA A 294 -9.19 -6.18 31.31
C ALA A 294 -10.19 -7.27 30.92
N TYR A 295 -10.76 -7.20 29.72
CA TYR A 295 -11.61 -8.26 29.20
C TYR A 295 -10.81 -9.53 28.87
N LEU A 296 -9.72 -9.39 28.12
CA LEU A 296 -8.90 -10.51 27.64
C LEU A 296 -8.17 -11.24 28.77
N GLU A 297 -7.66 -10.52 29.77
CA GLU A 297 -7.04 -11.11 30.96
C GLU A 297 -8.00 -12.06 31.71
N ARG A 298 -9.29 -11.75 31.72
CA ARG A 298 -10.32 -12.60 32.34
C ARG A 298 -10.67 -13.85 31.53
N HIS A 299 -10.26 -13.91 30.26
CA HIS A 299 -10.61 -14.97 29.31
C HIS A 299 -9.37 -15.72 28.80
N GLN A 300 -8.20 -15.52 29.42
CA GLN A 300 -7.03 -16.35 29.15
C GLN A 300 -7.20 -17.75 29.74
N PRO A 301 -6.69 -18.80 29.08
CA PRO A 301 -6.46 -20.07 29.75
C PRO A 301 -5.49 -19.87 30.93
N PRO A 302 -5.59 -20.65 32.02
CA PRO A 302 -4.68 -20.53 33.15
C PRO A 302 -3.23 -20.67 32.66
N THR A 303 -2.39 -19.68 32.99
CA THR A 303 -1.01 -19.61 32.55
C THR A 303 -0.17 -20.71 33.22
N THR A 304 0.45 -21.57 32.42
CA THR A 304 1.77 -22.14 32.75
C THR A 304 2.82 -21.09 32.40
N ASP A 305 3.84 -20.94 33.27
CA ASP A 305 4.77 -19.82 33.40
C ASP A 305 5.16 -19.03 32.12
N PRO A 306 5.33 -17.70 32.23
CA PRO A 306 5.65 -16.85 31.09
C PRO A 306 7.08 -17.10 30.56
N PRO A 307 7.29 -17.06 29.23
CA PRO A 307 8.64 -16.95 28.68
C PRO A 307 9.24 -15.60 29.08
N THR A 308 10.54 -15.63 29.44
CA THR A 308 11.37 -14.47 29.76
C THR A 308 11.25 -13.39 28.67
N PRO A 309 11.14 -12.08 29.01
CA PRO A 309 11.01 -11.04 28.01
C PRO A 309 12.28 -10.99 27.14
N ALA A 310 12.13 -11.19 25.84
CA ALA A 310 13.14 -10.76 24.88
C ALA A 310 13.12 -9.22 24.86
N GLU A 311 14.30 -8.60 25.03
CA GLU A 311 14.45 -7.15 24.91
C GLU A 311 13.93 -6.69 23.54
N ALA A 312 12.91 -5.84 23.57
CA ALA A 312 12.35 -5.24 22.37
C ALA A 312 13.25 -4.08 21.89
N PRO A 313 13.48 -3.92 20.57
CA PRO A 313 14.15 -2.76 20.03
C PRO A 313 13.31 -1.50 20.27
N HIS A 314 13.98 -0.40 20.61
CA HIS A 314 13.37 0.90 20.89
C HIS A 314 12.56 1.45 19.70
N PRO A 315 11.48 2.22 19.94
CA PRO A 315 10.75 2.89 18.89
C PRO A 315 11.63 3.94 18.18
N PRO A 316 11.53 4.10 16.86
CA PRO A 316 12.25 5.16 16.16
C PRO A 316 11.74 6.53 16.65
N GLN A 317 12.69 7.40 17.02
CA GLN A 317 12.47 8.85 17.18
C GLN A 317 12.49 9.53 15.82
#